data_AF-A0AA39PC99-F1
#
_entry.id   AF-A0AA39PC99-F1
#
_cell.length_a   1.000
_cell.length_b   1.000
_cell.length_c   1.000
_cell.angle_alpha   90.00
_cell.angle_beta   90.00
_cell.angle_gamma   90.00
#
_symmetry.space_group_name_H-M   'P 1'
#
loop_
_entity.id
_entity.type
_entity.pdbx_description
1 polymer ?
#
loop_
_entity_poly.entity_id
_entity_poly.type
_entity_poly.pdbx_seq_one_letter_code
_entity_poly.pdbx_strand_id
1 'polypeptide(L)'
;MAPPEYSLRLQRGIAGGFAPPTPNAIFTVTRPLNHDQLNVTSAIREIGTASLASAAPKSIQNDEDTNALIEELHGILKEIPTESPPGSEDIYGLDISIAWGSEDLMWQNGGPSGCGGGTSSVQATDEDKAKFKRAVEIVEKLVGETA
;
A
#
# COMPACT_ATOMS: atom_id res chain seq x y z
N MET A 1 -11.53 14.65 -4.78
CA MET A 1 -12.62 13.91 -4.11
C MET A 1 -12.24 12.44 -4.04
N ALA A 2 -12.41 11.82 -2.89
CA ALA A 2 -12.23 10.37 -2.71
C ALA A 2 -13.22 9.58 -3.61
N PRO A 3 -12.79 8.45 -4.21
CA PRO A 3 -13.68 7.65 -5.05
C PRO A 3 -14.76 6.95 -4.20
N PRO A 4 -15.94 6.70 -4.80
CA PRO A 4 -17.07 6.06 -4.11
C PRO A 4 -16.84 4.56 -3.83
N GLU A 5 -15.93 3.94 -4.57
CA GLU A 5 -15.50 2.55 -4.42
C GLU A 5 -13.98 2.46 -4.66
N TYR A 6 -13.28 1.71 -3.82
CA TYR A 6 -11.86 1.43 -4.00
C TYR A 6 -11.39 0.21 -3.21
N SER A 7 -10.25 -0.34 -3.65
CA SER A 7 -9.48 -1.34 -2.93
C SER A 7 -8.04 -0.88 -2.80
N LEU A 8 -7.53 -0.92 -1.57
CA LEU A 8 -6.18 -0.53 -1.21
C LEU A 8 -5.51 -1.69 -0.47
N ARG A 9 -4.26 -1.99 -0.85
CA ARG A 9 -3.41 -2.95 -0.14
C ARG A 9 -2.03 -2.36 0.08
N LEU A 10 -1.55 -2.39 1.32
CA LEU A 10 -0.16 -2.09 1.67
C LEU A 10 0.53 -3.38 2.09
N GLN A 11 1.74 -3.61 1.58
CA GLN A 11 2.58 -4.75 1.96
C GLN A 11 3.98 -4.26 2.33
N ARG A 12 4.49 -4.67 3.49
CA ARG A 12 5.90 -4.51 3.88
C ARG A 12 6.66 -5.82 3.66
N GLY A 13 7.92 -5.76 3.26
CA GLY A 13 8.70 -6.97 2.93
C GLY A 13 8.46 -7.43 1.50
N ILE A 14 8.80 -6.58 0.53
CA ILE A 14 8.68 -6.84 -0.91
C ILE A 14 10.02 -7.21 -1.56
N ALA A 15 11.14 -6.86 -0.92
CA ALA A 15 12.48 -7.13 -1.37
C ALA A 15 13.06 -8.37 -0.65
N GLY A 16 13.75 -9.20 -1.44
CA GLY A 16 14.49 -10.36 -0.93
C GLY A 16 13.74 -11.69 -0.96
N GLY A 17 14.52 -12.77 -0.86
CA GLY A 17 14.06 -14.16 -1.01
C GLY A 17 14.53 -14.80 -2.33
N PHE A 18 15.08 -16.01 -2.25
CA PHE A 18 15.23 -16.90 -3.43
C PHE A 18 13.86 -17.46 -3.87
N ALA A 19 12.89 -17.43 -2.95
CA ALA A 19 11.47 -17.78 -3.07
C ALA A 19 10.62 -16.47 -3.06
N PRO A 20 9.30 -16.50 -3.36
CA PRO A 20 8.44 -15.31 -3.30
C PRO A 20 8.61 -14.50 -2.00
N PRO A 21 8.35 -13.18 -2.04
CA PRO A 21 8.59 -12.28 -0.91
C PRO A 21 7.90 -12.79 0.35
N THR A 22 8.58 -12.60 1.48
CA THR A 22 8.12 -13.04 2.80
C THR A 22 7.64 -11.82 3.59
N PRO A 23 6.40 -11.35 3.35
CA PRO A 23 5.92 -10.08 3.90
C PRO A 23 5.97 -10.05 5.43
N ASN A 24 6.28 -8.87 5.97
CA ASN A 24 6.24 -8.59 7.40
C ASN A 24 4.85 -8.12 7.83
N ALA A 25 4.15 -7.40 6.96
CA ALA A 25 2.80 -6.94 7.20
C ALA A 25 2.03 -6.81 5.89
N ILE A 26 0.73 -7.07 5.95
CA ILE A 26 -0.25 -6.81 4.89
C ILE A 26 -1.43 -6.10 5.52
N PHE A 27 -1.75 -4.92 4.99
CA PHE A 27 -2.96 -4.19 5.33
C PHE A 27 -3.85 -4.08 4.10
N THR A 28 -5.14 -4.34 4.24
CA THR A 28 -6.12 -4.19 3.17
C THR A 28 -7.25 -3.32 3.65
N VAL A 29 -7.60 -2.32 2.85
CA VAL A 29 -8.72 -1.41 3.07
C VAL A 29 -9.60 -1.42 1.83
N THR A 30 -10.89 -1.71 1.99
CA THR A 30 -11.84 -1.74 0.88
C THR A 30 -13.06 -0.91 1.24
N ARG A 31 -13.46 0.00 0.33
CA ARG A 31 -14.75 0.68 0.40
C ARG A 31 -15.65 0.13 -0.70
N PRO A 32 -16.66 -0.68 -0.35
CA PRO A 32 -17.64 -1.14 -1.32
C PRO A 32 -18.51 0.00 -1.83
N LEU A 33 -18.99 -0.12 -3.08
CA LEU A 33 -19.92 0.85 -3.66
C LEU A 33 -21.19 1.00 -2.82
N ASN A 34 -21.62 2.24 -2.56
CA ASN A 34 -22.82 2.58 -1.77
C ASN A 34 -22.76 2.16 -0.29
N HIS A 35 -21.56 2.01 0.28
CA HIS A 35 -21.38 1.80 1.71
C HIS A 35 -20.66 2.98 2.37
N ASP A 36 -21.12 3.33 3.57
CA ASP A 36 -20.54 4.39 4.40
C ASP A 36 -19.42 3.85 5.33
N GLN A 37 -19.01 2.60 5.12
CA GLN A 37 -17.99 1.94 5.93
C GLN A 37 -16.87 1.38 5.08
N LEU A 38 -15.65 1.46 5.62
CA LEU A 38 -14.45 0.82 5.09
C LEU A 38 -14.26 -0.51 5.81
N ASN A 39 -14.02 -1.57 5.06
CA ASN A 39 -13.59 -2.85 5.59
C ASN A 39 -12.07 -2.86 5.67
N VAL A 40 -11.53 -3.14 6.85
CA VAL A 40 -10.09 -3.18 7.10
C VAL A 40 -9.69 -4.55 7.63
N THR A 41 -8.67 -5.13 7.03
CA THR A 41 -7.99 -6.31 7.52
C THR A 41 -6.51 -6.06 7.63
N SER A 42 -5.89 -6.65 8.64
CA SER A 42 -4.45 -6.60 8.86
C SER A 42 -3.92 -8.00 9.12
N ALA A 43 -2.69 -8.23 8.69
CA ALA A 43 -1.93 -9.42 9.03
C ALA A 43 -0.47 -9.02 9.25
N ILE A 44 0.07 -9.30 10.42
CA ILE A 44 1.44 -8.92 10.81
C ILE A 44 2.19 -10.19 11.22
N ARG A 45 3.47 -10.28 10.86
CA ARG A 45 4.35 -11.37 11.28
C ARG A 45 4.90 -11.05 12.67
N GLU A 46 4.62 -11.91 13.64
CA GLU A 46 5.22 -11.79 14.96
C GLU A 46 6.71 -12.13 14.91
N ILE A 47 7.52 -11.39 15.66
CA ILE A 47 8.97 -11.59 15.74
C ILE A 47 9.27 -13.04 16.15
N GLY A 48 10.10 -13.73 15.36
CA GLY A 48 10.49 -15.12 15.60
C GLY A 48 9.54 -16.16 15.00
N THR A 49 8.49 -15.75 14.29
CA THR A 49 7.57 -16.65 13.56
C THR A 49 7.71 -16.50 12.05
N ALA A 50 7.45 -17.58 11.31
CA ALA A 50 7.45 -17.54 9.84
C ALA A 50 6.10 -17.05 9.27
N SER A 51 5.03 -17.15 10.06
CA SER A 51 3.65 -16.94 9.62
C SER A 51 3.15 -15.53 9.89
N LEU A 52 2.27 -15.04 9.01
CA LEU A 52 1.48 -13.84 9.24
C LEU A 52 0.29 -14.19 10.15
N ALA A 53 0.13 -13.49 11.27
CA ALA A 53 -1.05 -13.59 12.11
C ALA A 53 -2.08 -12.56 11.62
N SER A 54 -3.26 -13.04 11.19
CA SER A 54 -4.37 -12.16 10.80
C SER A 54 -5.08 -11.62 12.03
N ALA A 55 -5.28 -10.31 12.08
CA ALA A 55 -6.16 -9.70 13.07
C ALA A 55 -7.64 -9.90 12.69
N ALA A 56 -8.53 -9.66 13.65
CA ALA A 56 -9.97 -9.65 13.37
C ALA A 56 -10.29 -8.48 12.41
N PRO A 57 -11.09 -8.71 11.35
CA PRO A 57 -11.55 -7.64 10.47
C PRO A 57 -12.27 -6.57 11.28
N LYS A 58 -12.05 -5.31 10.91
CA LYS A 58 -12.73 -4.16 11.51
C LYS A 58 -13.41 -3.31 10.44
N SER A 59 -14.47 -2.63 10.84
CA SER A 59 -15.17 -1.67 9.99
C SER A 59 -15.00 -0.27 10.55
N ILE A 60 -14.64 0.68 9.70
CA ILE A 60 -14.43 2.09 10.05
C ILE A 60 -15.49 2.91 9.33
N GLN A 61 -16.07 3.89 10.00
CA GLN A 61 -16.99 4.83 9.37
C GLN A 61 -16.23 5.73 8.41
N ASN A 62 -16.78 5.96 7.22
CA ASN A 62 -16.24 6.94 6.26
C ASN A 62 -16.70 8.36 6.65
N ASP A 63 -16.26 8.82 7.82
CA ASP A 63 -16.46 10.18 8.28
C ASP A 63 -15.60 11.20 7.50
N GLU A 64 -15.74 12.49 7.83
CA GLU A 64 -15.07 13.58 7.13
C GLU A 64 -13.54 13.45 7.20
N ASP A 65 -13.00 13.08 8.36
CA ASP A 65 -11.57 12.89 8.58
C ASP A 65 -11.02 11.70 7.78
N THR A 66 -11.73 10.56 7.81
CA THR A 66 -11.38 9.37 7.03
C THR A 66 -11.43 9.66 5.53
N ASN A 67 -12.47 10.36 5.09
CA ASN A 67 -12.63 10.74 3.69
C ASN A 67 -11.53 11.71 3.23
N ALA A 68 -11.13 12.66 4.07
CA ALA A 68 -10.02 13.58 3.79
C ALA A 68 -8.68 12.85 3.64
N LEU A 69 -8.40 11.87 4.51
CA LEU A 69 -7.21 11.02 4.41
C LEU A 69 -7.19 10.21 3.11
N ILE A 70 -8.33 9.62 2.72
CA ILE A 70 -8.44 8.86 1.47
C ILE A 70 -8.28 9.78 0.25
N GLU A 71 -8.84 10.98 0.29
CA GLU A 71 -8.66 11.96 -0.76
C GLU A 71 -7.20 12.41 -0.91
N GLU A 72 -6.51 12.64 0.22
CA GLU A 72 -5.08 12.94 0.24
C GLU A 72 -4.25 11.79 -0.36
N LEU A 73 -4.50 10.55 0.07
CA LEU A 73 -3.84 9.35 -0.45
C LEU A 73 -4.05 9.22 -1.96
N HIS A 74 -5.31 9.33 -2.41
CA HIS A 74 -5.65 9.22 -3.83
C HIS A 74 -4.97 10.32 -4.66
N GLY A 75 -4.90 11.55 -4.14
CA GLY A 75 -4.17 12.65 -4.77
C GLY A 75 -2.68 12.35 -4.90
N ILE A 76 -2.04 11.88 -3.83
CA ILE A 76 -0.63 11.49 -3.84
C ILE A 76 -0.35 10.43 -4.92
N LEU A 77 -1.15 9.37 -4.97
CA LEU A 77 -0.94 8.26 -5.91
C LEU A 77 -1.11 8.69 -7.39
N LYS A 78 -1.84 9.76 -7.67
CA LYS A 78 -1.93 10.32 -9.04
C LYS A 78 -0.68 11.07 -9.47
N GLU A 79 0.09 11.58 -8.50
CA GLU A 79 1.27 12.41 -8.78
C GLU A 79 2.56 11.60 -8.87
N ILE A 80 2.71 10.61 -7.98
CA ILE A 80 3.97 9.89 -7.84
C ILE A 80 4.11 8.76 -8.87
N PRO A 81 5.32 8.52 -9.41
CA PRO A 81 5.53 7.55 -10.47
C PRO A 81 5.47 6.10 -9.99
N THR A 82 5.32 5.16 -10.91
CA THR A 82 5.59 3.73 -10.67
C THR A 82 6.85 3.30 -11.42
N GLU A 83 7.46 2.20 -10.98
CA GLU A 83 8.62 1.63 -11.64
C GLU A 83 8.28 1.12 -13.05
N SER A 84 9.26 1.19 -13.96
CA SER A 84 9.14 0.72 -15.34
C SER A 84 10.42 0.01 -15.76
N PRO A 85 10.39 -1.30 -16.06
CA PRO A 85 9.22 -2.18 -16.04
C PRO A 85 8.63 -2.40 -14.64
N PRO A 86 7.32 -2.70 -14.51
CA PRO A 86 6.69 -3.01 -13.22
C PRO A 86 7.42 -4.14 -12.47
N GLY A 87 7.61 -3.99 -11.17
CA GLY A 87 8.32 -4.93 -10.29
C GLY A 87 9.85 -5.00 -10.48
N SER A 88 10.43 -4.13 -11.31
CA SER A 88 11.88 -4.17 -11.59
C SER A 88 12.74 -3.71 -10.42
N GLU A 89 12.31 -2.65 -9.72
CA GLU A 89 13.09 -1.95 -8.69
C GLU A 89 12.13 -1.34 -7.66
N ASP A 90 12.52 -1.38 -6.38
CA ASP A 90 11.87 -0.56 -5.35
C ASP A 90 12.41 0.88 -5.45
N ILE A 91 11.81 1.67 -6.34
CA ILE A 91 12.24 3.05 -6.62
C ILE A 91 12.07 3.99 -5.41
N TYR A 92 11.28 3.59 -4.41
CA TYR A 92 11.06 4.33 -3.17
C TYR A 92 12.04 3.93 -2.07
N GLY A 93 12.62 2.72 -2.15
CA GLY A 93 13.65 2.21 -1.25
C GLY A 93 13.16 2.01 0.18
N LEU A 94 11.88 1.72 0.36
CA LEU A 94 11.26 1.54 1.68
C LEU A 94 10.93 0.09 2.01
N ASP A 95 11.07 -0.83 1.06
CA ASP A 95 10.60 -2.21 1.18
C ASP A 95 9.07 -2.29 1.42
N ILE A 96 8.33 -1.39 0.75
CA ILE A 96 6.87 -1.25 0.85
C ILE A 96 6.24 -1.17 -0.53
N SER A 97 5.17 -1.95 -0.74
CA SER A 97 4.28 -1.86 -1.90
C SER A 97 2.93 -1.32 -1.47
N ILE A 98 2.37 -0.43 -2.29
CA ILE A 98 0.97 -0.04 -2.27
C ILE A 98 0.36 -0.50 -3.60
N ALA A 99 -0.82 -1.12 -3.53
CA ALA A 99 -1.68 -1.39 -4.65
C ALA A 99 -3.02 -0.71 -4.41
N TRP A 100 -3.42 0.14 -5.34
CA TRP A 100 -4.67 0.91 -5.33
C TRP A 100 -5.47 0.60 -6.61
N GLY A 101 -6.75 0.33 -6.42
CA GLY A 101 -7.70 0.18 -7.51
C GLY A 101 -8.99 0.94 -7.21
N SER A 102 -9.43 1.73 -8.18
CA SER A 102 -10.67 2.50 -8.20
C SER A 102 -11.08 2.69 -9.66
N GLU A 103 -12.28 3.19 -9.92
CA GLU A 103 -12.76 3.43 -11.29
C GLU A 103 -11.81 4.35 -12.09
N ASP A 104 -11.23 5.36 -11.45
CA ASP A 104 -10.44 6.40 -12.11
C ASP A 104 -8.92 6.25 -11.95
N LEU A 105 -8.46 5.36 -11.07
CA LEU A 105 -7.03 5.10 -10.84
C LEU A 105 -6.75 3.63 -10.57
N MET A 106 -5.82 3.08 -11.34
CA MET A 106 -5.10 1.85 -11.05
C MET A 106 -3.63 2.21 -10.83
N TRP A 107 -3.14 2.03 -9.61
CA TRP A 107 -1.77 2.36 -9.26
C TRP A 107 -1.17 1.24 -8.42
N GLN A 108 0.04 0.80 -8.75
CA GLN A 108 0.74 -0.20 -7.97
C GLN A 108 2.24 0.00 -8.12
N ASN A 109 2.96 0.06 -7.01
CA ASN A 109 4.40 -0.11 -7.01
C ASN A 109 4.79 -1.50 -6.48
N GLY A 110 5.92 -1.99 -6.96
CA GLY A 110 6.52 -3.23 -6.52
C GLY A 110 8.01 -3.07 -6.24
N GLY A 111 8.66 -4.22 -6.10
CA GLY A 111 10.09 -4.34 -5.95
C GLY A 111 10.53 -5.71 -6.47
N PRO A 112 11.84 -5.88 -6.69
CA PRO A 112 12.37 -7.12 -7.25
C PRO A 112 12.07 -8.29 -6.30
N SER A 113 11.33 -9.26 -6.82
CA SER A 113 10.92 -10.47 -6.11
C SER A 113 11.54 -11.70 -6.78
N GLY A 114 12.13 -12.60 -5.99
CA GLY A 114 12.84 -13.78 -6.52
C GLY A 114 14.10 -13.42 -7.33
N CYS A 115 14.42 -14.22 -8.37
CA CYS A 115 15.55 -13.94 -9.27
C CYS A 115 15.27 -12.84 -10.32
N GLY A 116 14.06 -12.27 -10.32
CA GLY A 116 13.68 -11.18 -11.22
C GLY A 116 14.04 -9.85 -10.60
N GLY A 117 15.25 -9.36 -10.87
CA GLY A 117 15.69 -8.01 -10.54
C GLY A 117 16.03 -7.23 -11.80
N GLY A 118 15.85 -5.91 -11.74
CA GLY A 118 16.23 -5.00 -12.82
C GLY A 118 16.45 -3.58 -12.30
N THR A 119 16.74 -2.67 -13.22
CA THR A 119 16.74 -1.23 -12.94
C THR A 119 15.53 -0.62 -13.61
N SER A 120 14.81 0.20 -12.87
CA SER A 120 13.70 0.95 -13.43
C SER A 120 14.24 2.12 -14.26
N SER A 121 13.69 2.33 -15.46
CA SER A 121 13.92 3.53 -16.27
C SER A 121 13.30 4.78 -15.65
N VAL A 122 12.42 4.60 -14.65
CA VAL A 122 11.78 5.65 -13.87
C VAL A 122 12.35 5.62 -12.46
N GLN A 123 12.78 6.77 -11.94
CA GLN A 123 13.35 6.88 -10.60
C GLN A 123 12.57 7.92 -9.81
N ALA A 124 12.20 7.59 -8.58
CA ALA A 124 11.48 8.51 -7.70
C ALA A 124 12.44 9.61 -7.20
N THR A 125 11.99 10.85 -7.25
CA THR A 125 12.70 11.98 -6.63
C THR A 125 12.58 11.94 -5.10
N ASP A 126 13.34 12.78 -4.40
CA ASP A 126 13.20 12.90 -2.94
C ASP A 126 11.81 13.42 -2.52
N GLU A 127 11.19 14.25 -3.36
CA GLU A 127 9.81 14.71 -3.16
C GLU A 127 8.81 13.56 -3.30
N ASP A 128 8.96 12.72 -4.34
CA ASP A 128 8.12 11.54 -4.54
C ASP A 128 8.25 10.56 -3.37
N LYS A 129 9.47 10.36 -2.86
CA LYS A 129 9.71 9.52 -1.68
C LYS A 129 9.06 10.08 -0.43
N ALA A 130 9.06 11.41 -0.25
CA ALA A 130 8.36 12.04 0.87
C ALA A 130 6.83 11.86 0.75
N LYS A 131 6.27 12.03 -0.45
CA LYS A 131 4.85 11.76 -0.73
C LYS A 131 4.49 10.30 -0.51
N PHE A 132 5.33 9.36 -0.95
CA PHE A 132 5.12 7.93 -0.73
C PHE A 132 5.16 7.56 0.76
N LYS A 133 6.09 8.12 1.55
CA LYS A 133 6.08 7.97 3.02
C LYS A 133 4.77 8.47 3.62
N ARG A 134 4.29 9.62 3.16
CA ARG A 134 3.00 10.17 3.61
C ARG A 134 1.83 9.25 3.24
N ALA A 135 1.82 8.67 2.04
CA ALA A 135 0.82 7.68 1.63
C ALA A 135 0.82 6.48 2.59
N VAL A 136 1.99 5.94 2.93
CA VAL A 136 2.13 4.85 3.90
C VAL A 136 1.57 5.22 5.28
N GLU A 137 1.93 6.40 5.80
CA GLU A 137 1.41 6.88 7.09
C GLU A 137 -0.11 7.00 7.11
N ILE A 138 -0.72 7.42 5.99
CA ILE A 138 -2.17 7.49 5.86
C ILE A 138 -2.78 6.10 5.99
N VAL A 139 -2.25 5.09 5.29
CA VAL A 139 -2.74 3.71 5.40
C VAL A 139 -2.63 3.18 6.82
N GLU A 140 -1.49 3.41 7.48
CA GLU A 140 -1.27 2.98 8.87
C GLU A 140 -2.24 3.66 9.85
N LYS A 141 -2.53 4.96 9.65
CA LYS A 141 -3.55 5.68 10.43
C LYS A 141 -4.94 5.07 10.26
N LEU A 142 -5.34 4.74 9.02
CA LEU A 142 -6.63 4.09 8.75
C LEU A 142 -6.69 2.72 9.43
N VAL A 143 -5.61 1.94 9.35
CA VAL A 143 -5.55 0.60 9.94
C VAL A 143 -5.34 0.64 11.44
N GLY A 144 -4.96 1.79 12.02
CA GLY A 144 -4.70 1.93 13.46
C GLY A 144 -3.55 1.03 13.94
N GLU A 145 -2.71 0.57 13.02
CA GLU A 145 -1.59 -0.31 13.25
C GLU A 145 -0.37 0.26 12.54
N THR A 146 0.76 0.24 13.23
CA THR A 146 2.09 0.51 12.65
C THR A 146 2.83 -0.81 12.61
N ALA A 147 3.34 -1.17 11.43
CA ALA A 147 4.13 -2.40 11.24
C ALA A 147 5.64 -2.14 11.34
#